data_AF-A0A8F2TDJ2-F1
#
_entry.id   AF-A0A8F2TDJ2-F1
#
_cell.length_a   1.000
_cell.length_b   1.000
_cell.length_c   1.000
_cell.angle_alpha   90.00
_cell.angle_beta   90.00
_cell.angle_gamma   90.00
#
_symmetry.space_group_name_H-M   'P 1'
#
loop_
_entity.id
_entity.type
_entity.pdbx_description
1 polymer ?
#
loop_
_entity_poly.entity_id
_entity_poly.type
_entity_poly.pdbx_seq_one_letter_code
_entity_poly.pdbx_strand_id
1 'polypeptide(L)'
;MSISLSLLLVFVLILLTLGFTSLPSFMFGYLFIDNVGVYLSLISLIFTISFSWFCWNSLNVSELVGLAVSVISSVVCFTTSNCLLFWVSYELTIIPLVCCIIASSPYSERFSAVWYLLFYITVTSLPMLMVIVSLAENYGSYCFYTWEGTGGTGEMILFLLFITKVPLPPPFHSWLPVVHAEASTYVSIVLSGYVMKLGVVGLLRFCGNSIPLLLVLITIMFFFSLIFFVSSFSELDNKRWLAFLSLSHIMVSILGIYFCPESATLSAVYCVGHGISAGMLFYFFMRSYEATGTRNWLLIASNDNIGNAWRITGILGFLSVASLPPAMTFITELYILGSSQLSFVLLVGLSLYLFIGGVLPLLLLSYFLCNSTVSQLSGETQICTLVVILSLYIVWFLGGII
;
A
#
# COMPACT_ATOMS: atom_id res chain seq x y z
N MET A 1 -0.45 15.41 24.52
CA MET A 1 -1.11 16.19 23.44
C MET A 1 -0.14 17.17 22.76
N SER A 2 0.48 18.12 23.47
CA SER A 2 1.43 19.08 22.85
C SER A 2 2.82 18.50 22.57
N ILE A 3 3.37 17.71 23.49
CA ILE A 3 4.71 17.08 23.36
C ILE A 3 4.75 16.06 22.22
N SER A 4 3.62 15.40 21.93
CA SER A 4 3.49 14.45 20.83
C SER A 4 3.43 15.16 19.47
N LEU A 5 2.85 16.36 19.40
CA LEU A 5 2.75 17.15 18.17
C LEU A 5 4.10 17.73 17.75
N SER A 6 4.90 18.20 18.72
CA SER A 6 6.27 18.66 18.45
C SER A 6 7.18 17.50 18.05
N LEU A 7 7.04 16.31 18.66
CA LEU A 7 7.75 15.11 18.23
C LEU A 7 7.35 14.65 16.83
N LEU A 8 6.07 14.76 16.44
CA LEU A 8 5.61 14.46 15.09
C LEU A 8 6.17 15.45 14.08
N LEU A 9 6.13 16.75 14.39
CA LEU A 9 6.67 17.79 13.52
C LEU A 9 8.19 17.63 13.37
N VAL A 10 8.90 17.32 14.45
CA VAL A 10 10.35 17.07 14.47
C VAL A 10 10.69 15.76 13.73
N PHE A 11 9.93 14.68 13.90
CA PHE A 11 10.14 13.42 13.18
C PHE A 11 9.88 13.58 11.68
N VAL A 12 8.79 14.27 11.31
CA VAL A 12 8.50 14.62 9.92
C VAL A 12 9.55 15.54 9.32
N LEU A 13 10.03 16.55 10.07
CA LEU A 13 11.13 17.42 9.64
C LEU A 13 12.43 16.64 9.47
N ILE A 14 12.73 15.69 10.36
CA ILE A 14 13.90 14.80 10.24
C ILE A 14 13.77 13.93 8.99
N LEU A 15 12.59 13.41 8.69
CA LEU A 15 12.34 12.62 7.48
C LEU A 15 12.40 13.45 6.19
N LEU A 16 11.95 14.71 6.24
CA LEU A 16 12.09 15.66 5.13
C LEU A 16 13.55 16.05 4.89
N THR A 17 14.38 16.13 5.94
CA THR A 17 15.83 16.36 5.78
C THR A 17 16.60 15.11 5.35
N LEU A 18 16.04 13.91 5.51
CA LEU A 18 16.62 12.65 5.07
C LEU A 18 16.12 12.23 3.67
N GLY A 19 15.12 12.91 3.12
CA GLY A 19 14.61 12.67 1.77
C GLY A 19 15.64 13.05 0.70
N PHE A 20 16.11 12.04 -0.03
CA PHE A 20 16.86 12.16 -1.29
C PHE A 20 18.33 12.58 -1.23
N THR A 21 18.98 12.50 -0.06
CA THR A 21 20.42 12.15 -0.12
C THR A 21 20.49 10.64 -0.23
N SER A 22 21.30 10.12 -1.16
CA SER A 22 21.60 8.69 -1.21
C SER A 22 22.19 8.30 0.14
N LEU A 23 21.37 7.74 1.03
CA LEU A 23 21.88 7.29 2.31
C LEU A 23 22.88 6.18 1.99
N PRO A 24 24.10 6.24 2.54
CA PRO A 24 25.01 5.12 2.42
C PRO A 24 24.30 3.89 2.98
N SER A 25 24.27 2.82 2.19
CA SER A 25 23.60 1.60 2.61
C SER A 25 24.39 0.95 3.73
N PHE A 26 23.77 0.77 4.90
CA PHE A 26 24.43 0.18 6.06
C PHE A 26 24.01 -1.28 6.26
N MET A 27 24.98 -2.19 6.29
CA MET A 27 24.78 -3.58 6.74
C MET A 27 25.23 -3.71 8.20
N PHE A 28 24.30 -3.99 9.11
CA PHE A 28 24.57 -4.36 10.49
C PHE A 28 24.09 -5.79 10.76
N GLY A 29 24.98 -6.76 10.54
CA GLY A 29 24.67 -8.17 10.69
C GLY A 29 23.53 -8.60 9.77
N TYR A 30 22.37 -8.92 10.34
CA TYR A 30 21.18 -9.36 9.60
C TYR A 30 20.26 -8.22 9.13
N LEU A 31 20.58 -6.97 9.51
CA LEU A 31 19.85 -5.79 9.08
C LEU A 31 20.62 -5.05 7.99
N PHE A 32 19.90 -4.65 6.95
CA PHE A 32 20.32 -3.77 5.89
C PHE A 32 19.40 -2.56 5.81
N ILE A 33 20.00 -1.38 5.89
CA ILE A 33 19.31 -0.11 5.77
C ILE A 33 19.68 0.46 4.39
N ASP A 34 18.81 0.22 3.41
CA ASP A 34 18.79 0.85 2.09
C ASP A 34 17.76 1.97 2.01
N ASN A 35 17.87 2.81 0.97
CA ASN A 35 16.86 3.82 0.68
C ASN A 35 15.45 3.22 0.59
N VAL A 36 15.29 2.05 -0.05
CA VAL A 36 14.00 1.35 -0.18
C VAL A 36 13.43 0.98 1.19
N GLY A 37 14.23 0.31 2.03
CA GLY A 37 13.83 -0.10 3.37
C GLY A 37 13.51 1.09 4.27
N VAL A 38 14.29 2.18 4.16
CA VAL A 38 14.00 3.44 4.87
C VAL A 38 12.62 3.95 4.45
N TYR A 39 12.39 4.25 3.16
CA TYR A 39 11.13 4.81 2.68
C TYR A 39 9.91 3.98 3.08
N LEU A 40 9.98 2.65 2.94
CA LEU A 40 8.86 1.78 3.26
C LEU A 40 8.65 1.60 4.77
N SER A 41 9.72 1.62 5.57
CA SER A 41 9.60 1.64 7.02
C SER A 41 8.90 2.91 7.51
N LEU A 42 9.03 4.04 6.80
CA LEU A 42 8.33 5.29 7.17
C LEU A 42 6.82 5.12 7.15
N ILE A 43 6.28 4.41 6.16
CA ILE A 43 4.83 4.15 6.06
C ILE A 43 4.34 3.45 7.32
N SER A 44 5.06 2.41 7.75
CA SER A 44 4.68 1.63 8.93
C SER A 44 4.73 2.47 10.21
N LEU A 45 5.72 3.36 10.35
CA LEU A 45 5.86 4.27 11.49
C LEU A 45 4.81 5.39 11.48
N ILE A 46 4.47 5.93 10.31
CA ILE A 46 3.40 6.93 10.16
C ILE A 46 2.07 6.33 10.63
N PHE A 47 1.78 5.07 10.24
CA PHE A 47 0.54 4.43 10.64
C PHE A 47 0.47 4.11 12.13
N THR A 48 1.54 3.67 12.78
CA THR A 48 1.51 3.44 14.24
C THR A 48 1.22 4.71 15.01
N ILE A 49 1.86 5.81 14.62
CA ILE A 49 1.63 7.12 15.24
C ILE A 49 0.17 7.52 15.03
N SER A 50 -0.36 7.39 13.81
CA SER A 50 -1.76 7.72 13.52
C SER A 50 -2.75 6.87 14.33
N PHE A 51 -2.53 5.57 14.46
CA PHE A 51 -3.42 4.69 15.24
C PHE A 51 -3.39 5.02 16.73
N SER A 52 -2.20 5.31 17.28
CA SER A 52 -2.06 5.70 18.68
C SER A 52 -2.82 6.99 18.99
N TRP A 53 -2.96 7.91 18.03
CA TRP A 53 -3.66 9.18 18.24
C TRP A 53 -5.16 9.08 18.00
N PHE A 54 -5.59 8.44 16.92
CA PHE A 54 -6.99 8.45 16.51
C PHE A 54 -7.83 7.31 17.06
N CYS A 55 -7.20 6.16 17.29
CA CYS A 55 -7.90 4.90 17.38
C CYS A 55 -7.72 4.22 18.74
N TRP A 56 -6.92 4.79 19.64
CA TRP A 56 -6.62 4.15 20.94
C TRP A 56 -7.91 3.79 21.70
N ASN A 57 -8.87 4.70 21.75
CA ASN A 57 -10.09 4.51 22.53
C ASN A 57 -11.11 3.55 21.89
N SER A 58 -10.98 3.27 20.58
CA SER A 58 -11.90 2.42 19.82
C SER A 58 -11.35 1.03 19.55
N LEU A 59 -10.05 0.80 19.78
CA LEU A 59 -9.38 -0.47 19.53
C LEU A 59 -9.47 -1.38 20.75
N ASN A 60 -9.81 -2.65 20.53
CA ASN A 60 -9.66 -3.68 21.55
C ASN A 60 -8.18 -3.98 21.82
N VAL A 61 -7.86 -4.48 23.02
CA VAL A 61 -6.48 -4.82 23.42
C VAL A 61 -5.85 -5.85 22.47
N SER A 62 -6.62 -6.87 22.05
CA SER A 62 -6.15 -7.89 21.10
C SER A 62 -5.79 -7.29 19.74
N GLU A 63 -6.58 -6.34 19.25
CA GLU A 63 -6.31 -5.63 17.99
C GLU A 63 -5.08 -4.75 18.10
N LEU A 64 -4.93 -4.02 19.19
CA LEU A 64 -3.77 -3.17 19.43
C LEU A 64 -2.49 -4.01 19.42
N VAL A 65 -2.49 -5.15 20.11
CA VAL A 65 -1.35 -6.07 20.14
C VAL A 65 -1.10 -6.65 18.75
N GLY A 66 -2.14 -7.09 18.03
CA GLY A 66 -2.00 -7.62 16.68
C GLY A 66 -1.42 -6.59 15.70
N LEU A 67 -1.93 -5.36 15.72
CA LEU A 67 -1.44 -4.26 14.91
C LEU A 67 0.01 -3.89 15.28
N ALA A 68 0.36 -3.84 16.56
CA ALA A 68 1.72 -3.55 17.01
C ALA A 68 2.72 -4.61 16.52
N VAL A 69 2.38 -5.90 16.66
CA VAL A 69 3.22 -7.00 16.16
C VAL A 69 3.38 -6.91 14.63
N SER A 70 2.29 -6.63 13.90
CA SER A 70 2.34 -6.51 12.44
C SER A 70 3.22 -5.35 11.96
N VAL A 71 3.24 -4.22 12.68
CA VAL A 71 4.10 -3.09 12.30
C VAL A 71 5.56 -3.40 12.58
N ILE A 72 5.89 -3.90 13.78
CA ILE A 72 7.28 -4.21 14.12
C ILE A 72 7.85 -5.23 13.13
N SER A 73 7.09 -6.28 12.81
CA SER A 73 7.49 -7.27 11.82
C SER A 73 7.64 -6.68 10.41
N SER A 74 6.80 -5.71 10.01
CA SER A 74 6.96 -5.04 8.70
C SER A 74 8.25 -4.22 8.60
N VAL A 75 8.63 -3.50 9.66
CA VAL A 75 9.89 -2.74 9.73
C VAL A 75 11.08 -3.68 9.60
N VAL A 76 11.04 -4.82 10.32
CA VAL A 76 12.06 -5.86 10.21
C VAL A 76 12.11 -6.38 8.78
N CYS A 77 10.97 -6.74 8.18
CA CYS A 77 10.92 -7.25 6.80
C CYS A 77 11.58 -6.29 5.80
N PHE A 78 11.27 -4.98 5.89
CA PHE A 78 11.86 -3.95 5.03
C PHE A 78 13.34 -3.73 5.27
N THR A 79 13.88 -4.05 6.43
CA THR A 79 15.29 -3.81 6.77
C THR A 79 16.11 -5.09 6.86
N THR A 80 15.56 -6.25 6.51
CA THR A 80 16.32 -7.51 6.58
C THR A 80 17.27 -7.71 5.40
N SER A 81 18.45 -8.28 5.65
CA SER A 81 19.35 -8.82 4.61
C SER A 81 19.20 -10.33 4.43
N ASN A 82 18.64 -11.04 5.41
CA ASN A 82 18.56 -12.50 5.39
C ASN A 82 17.22 -12.99 4.85
N CYS A 83 17.26 -13.93 3.91
CA CYS A 83 16.09 -14.44 3.21
C CYS A 83 15.12 -15.19 4.14
N LEU A 84 15.64 -15.96 5.10
CA LEU A 84 14.81 -16.64 6.09
C LEU A 84 14.14 -15.64 7.05
N LEU A 85 14.90 -14.66 7.54
CA LEU A 85 14.35 -13.62 8.42
C LEU A 85 13.32 -12.75 7.69
N PHE A 86 13.55 -12.47 6.40
CA PHE A 86 12.58 -11.85 5.51
C PHE A 86 11.28 -12.67 5.46
N TRP A 87 11.35 -13.97 5.19
CA TRP A 87 10.16 -14.83 5.16
C TRP A 87 9.40 -14.87 6.50
N VAL A 88 10.13 -15.05 7.61
CA VAL A 88 9.52 -15.10 8.95
C VAL A 88 8.85 -13.77 9.29
N SER A 89 9.54 -12.66 9.08
CA SER A 89 8.99 -11.33 9.34
C SER A 89 7.81 -11.00 8.42
N TYR A 90 7.86 -11.40 7.14
CA TYR A 90 6.76 -11.29 6.19
C TYR A 90 5.49 -11.98 6.71
N GLU A 91 5.57 -13.25 7.10
CA GLU A 91 4.42 -14.00 7.61
C GLU A 91 3.93 -13.48 8.97
N LEU A 92 4.86 -13.05 9.84
CA LEU A 92 4.51 -12.38 11.10
C LEU A 92 3.81 -11.03 10.89
N THR A 93 3.86 -10.42 9.71
CA THR A 93 3.03 -9.25 9.41
C THR A 93 1.56 -9.63 9.18
N ILE A 94 1.33 -10.77 8.52
CA ILE A 94 0.01 -11.18 8.04
C ILE A 94 -0.77 -11.95 9.11
N ILE A 95 -0.12 -12.87 9.83
CA ILE A 95 -0.77 -13.74 10.82
C ILE A 95 -1.52 -12.94 11.90
N PRO A 96 -0.95 -11.88 12.51
CA PRO A 96 -1.68 -11.07 13.48
C PRO A 96 -2.92 -10.39 12.88
N LEU A 97 -2.89 -10.01 11.61
CA LEU A 97 -4.03 -9.39 10.94
C LEU A 97 -5.18 -10.38 10.72
N VAL A 98 -4.88 -11.65 10.44
CA VAL A 98 -5.89 -12.72 10.40
C VAL A 98 -6.59 -12.83 11.76
N CYS A 99 -5.83 -12.84 12.85
CA CYS A 99 -6.38 -12.87 14.20
C CYS A 99 -7.25 -11.63 14.47
N CYS A 100 -6.85 -10.44 14.03
CA CYS A 100 -7.64 -9.23 14.14
C CYS A 100 -8.97 -9.33 13.35
N ILE A 101 -8.95 -9.88 12.12
CA ILE A 101 -10.18 -10.06 11.34
C ILE A 101 -11.16 -10.97 12.09
N ILE A 102 -10.70 -12.09 12.66
CA ILE A 102 -11.56 -13.00 13.42
C ILE A 102 -12.14 -12.31 14.66
N ALA A 103 -11.31 -11.58 15.40
CA ALA A 103 -11.70 -11.01 16.68
C ALA A 103 -12.63 -9.81 16.53
N SER A 104 -12.36 -8.90 15.59
CA SER A 104 -12.94 -7.55 15.61
C SER A 104 -13.75 -7.13 14.40
N SER A 105 -13.72 -7.90 13.30
CA SER A 105 -14.54 -7.53 12.15
C SER A 105 -16.04 -7.63 12.50
N PRO A 106 -16.83 -6.59 12.18
CA PRO A 106 -18.27 -6.56 12.47
C PRO A 106 -19.12 -7.29 11.42
N TYR A 107 -18.52 -7.79 10.35
CA TYR A 107 -19.23 -8.30 9.18
C TYR A 107 -19.39 -9.84 9.21
N SER A 108 -20.47 -10.34 8.61
CA SER A 108 -20.85 -11.76 8.66
C SER A 108 -19.91 -12.67 7.88
N GLU A 109 -19.39 -12.20 6.74
CA GLU A 109 -18.55 -13.00 5.83
C GLU A 109 -17.07 -13.00 6.23
N ARG A 110 -16.74 -12.53 7.43
CA ARG A 110 -15.36 -12.50 7.96
C ARG A 110 -14.64 -13.85 7.93
N PHE A 111 -15.36 -14.94 8.15
CA PHE A 111 -14.77 -16.28 8.09
C PHE A 111 -14.38 -16.67 6.66
N SER A 112 -15.16 -16.25 5.66
CA SER A 112 -14.80 -16.48 4.25
C SER A 112 -13.52 -15.72 3.89
N ALA A 113 -13.39 -14.47 4.33
CA ALA A 113 -12.17 -13.66 4.15
C ALA A 113 -10.95 -14.30 4.81
N VAL A 114 -11.11 -14.85 6.02
CA VAL A 114 -10.06 -15.60 6.72
C VAL A 114 -9.65 -16.85 5.94
N TRP A 115 -10.60 -17.61 5.40
CA TRP A 115 -10.29 -18.79 4.58
C TRP A 115 -9.49 -18.42 3.32
N TYR A 116 -9.85 -17.33 2.64
CA TYR A 116 -9.08 -16.84 1.50
C TYR A 116 -7.64 -16.50 1.88
N LEU A 117 -7.45 -15.82 3.02
CA LEU A 117 -6.13 -15.40 3.48
C LEU A 117 -5.28 -16.59 3.96
N LEU A 118 -5.88 -17.57 4.65
CA LEU A 118 -5.20 -18.81 5.05
C LEU A 118 -4.81 -19.68 3.85
N PHE A 119 -5.69 -19.79 2.85
CA PHE A 119 -5.37 -20.48 1.60
C PHE A 119 -4.22 -19.78 0.88
N TYR A 120 -4.24 -18.46 0.82
CA TYR A 120 -3.16 -17.66 0.28
C TYR A 120 -1.82 -17.93 1.00
N ILE A 121 -1.78 -17.89 2.34
CA ILE A 121 -0.57 -18.22 3.12
C ILE A 121 -0.08 -19.63 2.74
N THR A 122 -0.93 -20.64 2.91
CA THR A 122 -0.50 -22.04 2.71
C THR A 122 -0.02 -22.35 1.29
N VAL A 123 -0.70 -21.83 0.26
CA VAL A 123 -0.37 -22.13 -1.14
C VAL A 123 0.80 -21.32 -1.66
N THR A 124 1.01 -20.10 -1.18
CA THR A 124 2.05 -19.22 -1.73
C THR A 124 3.28 -19.15 -0.84
N SER A 125 3.12 -19.03 0.49
CA SER A 125 4.24 -18.76 1.38
C SER A 125 5.01 -20.02 1.78
N LEU A 126 4.36 -21.17 1.95
CA LEU A 126 5.06 -22.41 2.26
C LEU A 126 5.96 -22.87 1.09
N PRO A 127 5.49 -22.89 -0.17
CA PRO A 127 6.39 -23.16 -1.30
C PRO A 127 7.52 -22.13 -1.43
N MET A 128 7.24 -20.86 -1.11
CA MET A 128 8.26 -19.81 -1.11
C MET A 128 9.38 -20.11 -0.10
N LEU A 129 9.05 -20.61 1.09
CA LEU A 129 10.06 -21.05 2.07
C LEU A 129 10.95 -22.15 1.50
N MET A 130 10.34 -23.19 0.90
CA MET A 130 11.08 -24.31 0.33
C MET A 130 12.07 -23.85 -0.73
N VAL A 131 11.65 -22.94 -1.60
CA VAL A 131 12.51 -22.38 -2.66
C VAL A 131 13.63 -21.52 -2.06
N ILE A 132 13.32 -20.65 -1.08
CA ILE A 132 14.33 -19.82 -0.41
C ILE A 132 15.42 -20.68 0.25
N VAL A 133 15.05 -21.76 0.93
CA VAL A 133 16.01 -22.69 1.55
C VAL A 133 16.87 -23.37 0.48
N SER A 134 16.25 -23.88 -0.59
CA SER A 134 17.00 -24.53 -1.67
C SER A 134 17.99 -23.60 -2.37
N LEU A 135 17.61 -22.33 -2.58
CA LEU A 135 18.49 -21.31 -3.15
C LEU A 135 19.62 -20.94 -2.18
N ALA A 136 19.31 -20.79 -0.89
CA ALA A 136 20.31 -20.49 0.12
C ALA A 136 21.36 -21.60 0.26
N GLU A 137 20.96 -22.86 0.13
CA GLU A 137 21.88 -24.01 0.11
C GLU A 137 22.76 -24.00 -1.15
N ASN A 138 22.19 -23.71 -2.32
CA ASN A 138 22.94 -23.63 -3.58
C ASN A 138 23.99 -22.50 -3.58
N TYR A 139 23.62 -21.33 -3.05
CA TYR A 139 24.52 -20.17 -2.94
C TYR A 139 25.37 -20.18 -1.65
N GLY A 140 25.21 -21.18 -0.78
CA GLY A 140 25.94 -21.32 0.48
C GLY A 140 25.70 -20.19 1.50
N SER A 141 24.67 -19.37 1.32
CA SER A 141 24.44 -18.17 2.12
C SER A 141 22.96 -17.76 2.13
N TYR A 142 22.50 -17.29 3.30
CA TYR A 142 21.14 -16.77 3.49
C TYR A 142 21.01 -15.26 3.23
N CYS A 143 22.09 -14.59 2.81
CA CYS A 143 22.06 -13.19 2.43
C CYS A 143 21.65 -13.09 0.96
N PHE A 144 20.61 -12.34 0.61
CA PHE A 144 20.21 -12.25 -0.81
C PHE A 144 21.22 -11.48 -1.67
N TYR A 145 22.09 -10.64 -1.08
CA TYR A 145 23.12 -9.90 -1.84
C TYR A 145 24.23 -10.80 -2.42
N THR A 146 24.44 -11.96 -1.82
CA THR A 146 25.45 -12.93 -2.30
C THR A 146 24.89 -13.87 -3.36
N TRP A 147 23.59 -13.76 -3.67
CA TRP A 147 22.96 -14.53 -4.73
C TRP A 147 23.27 -13.86 -6.07
N GLU A 148 24.29 -14.37 -6.76
CA GLU A 148 24.58 -13.94 -8.12
C GLU A 148 23.44 -14.43 -9.03
N GLY A 149 22.60 -13.50 -9.48
CA GLY A 149 21.39 -13.77 -10.26
C GLY A 149 21.70 -14.44 -11.59
N THR A 150 21.82 -15.77 -11.57
CA THR A 150 22.10 -16.58 -12.76
C THR A 150 20.83 -16.88 -13.57
N GLY A 151 19.66 -16.40 -13.13
CA GLY A 151 18.40 -16.64 -13.83
C GLY A 151 17.97 -18.11 -13.78
N GLY A 152 18.40 -18.83 -12.74
CA GLY A 152 18.09 -20.25 -12.56
C GLY A 152 16.60 -20.51 -12.35
N THR A 153 16.20 -21.78 -12.52
CA THR A 153 14.79 -22.22 -12.33
C THR A 153 14.22 -21.85 -10.97
N GLY A 154 15.05 -21.86 -9.92
CA GLY A 154 14.64 -21.45 -8.57
C GLY A 154 14.25 -19.98 -8.46
N GLU A 155 15.02 -19.07 -9.08
CA GLU A 155 14.71 -17.63 -9.11
C GLU A 155 13.41 -17.35 -9.88
N MET A 156 13.18 -18.09 -10.96
CA MET A 156 11.93 -18.00 -11.73
C MET A 156 10.71 -18.47 -10.93
N ILE A 157 10.83 -19.60 -10.21
CA ILE A 157 9.75 -20.10 -9.35
C ILE A 157 9.48 -19.09 -8.23
N LEU A 158 10.54 -18.56 -7.63
CA LEU A 158 10.44 -17.55 -6.58
C LEU A 158 9.78 -16.26 -7.11
N PHE A 159 10.10 -15.83 -8.34
CA PHE A 159 9.41 -14.74 -9.00
C PHE A 159 7.92 -15.01 -9.17
N LEU A 160 7.54 -16.18 -9.69
CA LEU A 160 6.12 -16.57 -9.81
C LEU A 160 5.40 -16.54 -8.46
N LEU A 161 6.05 -16.99 -7.39
CA LEU A 161 5.49 -16.96 -6.04
C LEU A 161 5.33 -15.54 -5.49
N PHE A 162 6.31 -14.64 -5.69
CA PHE A 162 6.17 -13.25 -5.27
C PHE A 162 5.17 -12.46 -6.10
N ILE A 163 5.05 -12.76 -7.39
CA ILE A 163 4.01 -12.18 -8.22
C ILE A 163 2.62 -12.55 -7.68
N THR A 164 2.41 -13.70 -7.01
CA THR A 164 1.12 -13.95 -6.32
C THR A 164 0.76 -12.94 -5.24
N LYS A 165 1.70 -12.10 -4.84
CA LYS A 165 1.53 -11.11 -3.77
C LYS A 165 1.39 -9.68 -4.33
N VAL A 166 1.26 -9.56 -5.65
CA VAL A 166 1.25 -8.34 -6.47
C VAL A 166 0.24 -8.55 -7.63
N PRO A 167 -0.55 -7.57 -8.10
CA PRO A 167 -1.74 -7.82 -8.95
C PRO A 167 -1.57 -8.85 -10.10
N LEU A 168 -2.13 -10.07 -9.94
CA LEU A 168 -2.25 -11.15 -10.94
C LEU A 168 -3.72 -11.40 -11.35
N PRO A 169 -3.94 -12.22 -12.40
CA PRO A 169 -5.23 -12.82 -12.72
C PRO A 169 -5.96 -13.47 -11.53
N PRO A 170 -7.30 -13.48 -11.57
CA PRO A 170 -8.11 -14.42 -10.80
C PRO A 170 -7.64 -15.86 -11.05
N PRO A 171 -7.53 -16.71 -10.01
CA PRO A 171 -8.06 -16.53 -8.65
C PRO A 171 -7.09 -15.90 -7.63
N PHE A 172 -5.87 -15.52 -8.04
CA PHE A 172 -4.81 -15.18 -7.08
C PHE A 172 -4.96 -13.83 -6.38
N HIS A 173 -5.78 -12.90 -6.91
CA HIS A 173 -6.01 -11.58 -6.28
C HIS A 173 -7.48 -11.26 -6.01
N SER A 174 -8.39 -12.18 -6.31
CA SER A 174 -9.80 -12.02 -5.94
C SER A 174 -10.01 -12.03 -4.42
N TRP A 175 -9.05 -12.55 -3.64
CA TRP A 175 -9.11 -12.51 -2.18
C TRP A 175 -8.96 -11.09 -1.63
N LEU A 176 -8.18 -10.22 -2.28
CA LEU A 176 -7.81 -8.94 -1.69
C LEU A 176 -9.02 -8.00 -1.55
N PRO A 177 -9.88 -7.81 -2.57
CA PRO A 177 -11.12 -7.05 -2.42
C PRO A 177 -12.07 -7.64 -1.38
N VAL A 178 -12.16 -8.97 -1.29
CA VAL A 178 -13.01 -9.66 -0.30
C VAL A 178 -12.50 -9.41 1.12
N VAL A 179 -11.19 -9.57 1.35
CA VAL A 179 -10.57 -9.32 2.66
C VAL A 179 -10.72 -7.86 3.06
N HIS A 180 -10.52 -6.91 2.14
CA HIS A 180 -10.72 -5.49 2.45
C HIS A 180 -12.18 -5.16 2.80
N ALA A 181 -13.16 -5.79 2.15
CA ALA A 181 -14.57 -5.55 2.45
C ALA A 181 -14.89 -5.95 3.91
N GLU A 182 -14.43 -7.13 4.30
CA GLU A 182 -14.77 -7.79 5.55
C GLU A 182 -13.83 -7.45 6.72
N ALA A 183 -12.66 -6.88 6.46
CA ALA A 183 -11.76 -6.43 7.51
C ALA A 183 -12.29 -5.18 8.23
N SER A 184 -11.91 -5.03 9.51
CA SER A 184 -12.05 -3.74 10.20
C SER A 184 -11.26 -2.67 9.44
N THR A 185 -11.69 -1.41 9.57
CA THR A 185 -11.07 -0.30 8.82
C THR A 185 -9.59 -0.15 9.16
N TYR A 186 -9.19 -0.38 10.41
CA TYR A 186 -7.79 -0.37 10.84
C TYR A 186 -6.94 -1.43 10.14
N VAL A 187 -7.45 -2.66 10.06
CA VAL A 187 -6.78 -3.74 9.33
C VAL A 187 -6.71 -3.41 7.83
N SER A 188 -7.75 -2.81 7.25
CA SER A 188 -7.73 -2.39 5.83
C SER A 188 -6.71 -1.28 5.53
N ILE A 189 -6.49 -0.35 6.47
CA ILE A 189 -5.44 0.69 6.37
C ILE A 189 -4.06 0.02 6.38
N VAL A 190 -3.82 -0.93 7.28
CA VAL A 190 -2.55 -1.68 7.32
C VAL A 190 -2.33 -2.52 6.05
N LEU A 191 -3.36 -3.22 5.61
CA LEU A 191 -3.29 -4.13 4.46
C LEU A 191 -2.92 -3.37 3.18
N SER A 192 -3.57 -2.23 2.95
CA SER A 192 -3.25 -1.34 1.82
C SER A 192 -2.00 -0.51 2.02
N GLY A 193 -1.69 -0.18 3.27
CA GLY A 193 -0.58 0.66 3.67
C GLY A 193 0.77 0.03 3.38
N TYR A 194 1.10 -1.05 4.08
CA TYR A 194 2.41 -1.70 3.98
C TYR A 194 2.37 -3.17 3.59
N VAL A 195 1.29 -3.93 3.86
CA VAL A 195 1.29 -5.38 3.57
C VAL A 195 1.41 -5.65 2.07
N MET A 196 0.64 -4.95 1.24
CA MET A 196 0.79 -5.05 -0.21
C MET A 196 2.19 -4.63 -0.70
N LYS A 197 2.89 -3.76 0.04
CA LYS A 197 4.23 -3.27 -0.34
C LYS A 197 5.31 -4.30 -0.04
N LEU A 198 5.10 -5.19 0.92
CA LEU A 198 6.03 -6.29 1.20
C LEU A 198 6.20 -7.20 -0.04
N GLY A 199 5.13 -7.40 -0.83
CA GLY A 199 5.22 -8.13 -2.11
C GLY A 199 6.14 -7.44 -3.12
N VAL A 200 6.02 -6.12 -3.25
CA VAL A 200 6.87 -5.29 -4.11
C VAL A 200 8.34 -5.35 -3.68
N VAL A 201 8.61 -5.31 -2.37
CA VAL A 201 9.98 -5.46 -1.83
C VAL A 201 10.56 -6.84 -2.08
N GLY A 202 9.74 -7.88 -1.98
CA GLY A 202 10.14 -9.23 -2.36
C GLY A 202 10.59 -9.31 -3.82
N LEU A 203 9.81 -8.73 -4.73
CA LEU A 203 10.19 -8.65 -6.15
C LEU A 203 11.50 -7.87 -6.35
N LEU A 204 11.63 -6.71 -5.69
CA LEU A 204 12.84 -5.89 -5.75
C LEU A 204 14.10 -6.63 -5.31
N ARG A 205 14.03 -7.33 -4.18
CA ARG A 205 15.22 -7.95 -3.55
C ARG A 205 15.62 -9.27 -4.17
N PHE A 206 14.64 -10.08 -4.57
CA PHE A 206 14.91 -11.43 -5.05
C PHE A 206 14.85 -11.57 -6.57
N CYS A 207 14.16 -10.67 -7.28
CA CYS A 207 13.82 -10.84 -8.70
C CYS A 207 14.23 -9.66 -9.59
N GLY A 208 15.14 -8.79 -9.14
CA GLY A 208 15.55 -7.60 -9.89
C GLY A 208 16.27 -7.89 -11.22
N ASN A 209 16.92 -9.06 -11.36
CA ASN A 209 17.87 -9.31 -12.45
C ASN A 209 17.44 -10.34 -13.53
N SER A 210 16.26 -10.98 -13.45
CA SER A 210 15.89 -12.13 -14.32
C SER A 210 15.14 -11.77 -15.62
N ILE A 211 15.75 -10.92 -16.45
CA ILE A 211 15.07 -10.07 -17.46
C ILE A 211 14.27 -10.75 -18.61
N PRO A 212 14.59 -11.94 -19.18
CA PRO A 212 13.93 -12.35 -20.44
C PRO A 212 12.50 -12.88 -20.27
N LEU A 213 12.21 -13.72 -19.27
CA LEU A 213 10.86 -14.26 -19.06
C LEU A 213 9.95 -13.27 -18.29
N LEU A 214 10.60 -12.35 -17.58
CA LEU A 214 9.97 -11.30 -16.79
C LEU A 214 9.08 -10.39 -17.63
N LEU A 215 9.51 -10.03 -18.84
CA LEU A 215 8.74 -9.15 -19.72
C LEU A 215 7.34 -9.71 -20.02
N VAL A 216 7.25 -11.00 -20.36
CA VAL A 216 5.97 -11.66 -20.66
C VAL A 216 5.06 -11.61 -19.42
N LEU A 217 5.59 -11.97 -18.25
CA LEU A 217 4.82 -11.96 -17.01
C LEU A 217 4.37 -10.53 -16.64
N ILE A 218 5.22 -9.52 -16.78
CA ILE A 218 4.87 -8.11 -16.55
C ILE A 218 3.78 -7.64 -17.51
N THR A 219 3.83 -8.02 -18.80
CA THR A 219 2.77 -7.66 -19.76
C THR A 219 1.43 -8.31 -19.40
N ILE A 220 1.45 -9.54 -18.89
CA ILE A 220 0.26 -10.21 -18.37
C ILE A 220 -0.26 -9.44 -17.15
N MET A 221 0.60 -9.02 -16.23
CA MET A 221 0.20 -8.21 -15.05
C MET A 221 -0.44 -6.89 -15.44
N PHE A 222 0.15 -6.21 -16.41
CA PHE A 222 -0.41 -4.96 -16.94
C PHE A 222 -1.80 -5.16 -17.55
N PHE A 223 -2.03 -6.26 -18.26
CA PHE A 223 -3.34 -6.58 -18.81
C PHE A 223 -4.37 -6.85 -17.71
N PHE A 224 -4.00 -7.59 -16.66
CA PHE A 224 -4.91 -7.86 -15.54
C PHE A 224 -5.15 -6.63 -14.66
N SER A 225 -4.17 -5.74 -14.52
CA SER A 225 -4.36 -4.48 -13.80
C SER A 225 -5.39 -3.56 -14.48
N LEU A 226 -5.49 -3.60 -15.82
CA LEU A 226 -6.58 -2.95 -16.56
C LEU A 226 -7.95 -3.55 -16.24
N ILE A 227 -8.04 -4.88 -16.10
CA ILE A 227 -9.29 -5.55 -15.72
C ILE A 227 -9.72 -5.09 -14.31
N PHE A 228 -8.78 -4.90 -13.39
CA PHE A 228 -9.09 -4.37 -12.05
C PHE A 228 -9.61 -2.91 -12.08
N PHE A 229 -9.11 -2.07 -12.99
CA PHE A 229 -9.71 -0.75 -13.23
C PHE A 229 -11.15 -0.86 -13.75
N VAL A 230 -11.41 -1.75 -14.71
CA VAL A 230 -12.77 -1.94 -15.23
C VAL A 230 -13.71 -2.48 -14.14
N SER A 231 -13.25 -3.40 -13.30
CA SER A 231 -14.07 -3.89 -12.19
C SER A 231 -14.35 -2.79 -11.17
N SER A 232 -13.41 -1.89 -10.88
CA SER A 232 -13.64 -0.80 -9.92
C SER A 232 -14.75 0.16 -10.38
N PHE A 233 -14.93 0.39 -11.69
CA PHE A 233 -16.07 1.18 -12.20
C PHE A 233 -17.43 0.63 -11.80
N SER A 234 -17.57 -0.70 -11.72
CA SER A 234 -18.83 -1.37 -11.42
C SER A 234 -19.12 -1.54 -9.93
N GLU A 235 -18.13 -1.27 -9.08
CA GLU A 235 -18.21 -1.56 -7.65
C GLU A 235 -18.85 -0.43 -6.86
N LEU A 236 -20.00 -0.74 -6.24
CA LEU A 236 -20.75 0.20 -5.40
C LEU A 236 -20.24 0.27 -3.96
N ASP A 237 -19.49 -0.73 -3.50
CA ASP A 237 -18.98 -0.80 -2.13
C ASP A 237 -17.64 -0.06 -2.01
N ASN A 238 -17.58 0.96 -1.16
CA ASN A 238 -16.41 1.83 -1.02
C ASN A 238 -15.12 1.09 -0.72
N LYS A 239 -15.16 0.08 0.17
CA LYS A 239 -13.95 -0.66 0.55
C LYS A 239 -13.45 -1.54 -0.60
N ARG A 240 -14.37 -2.20 -1.31
CA ARG A 240 -14.04 -3.03 -2.48
C ARG A 240 -13.55 -2.20 -3.64
N TRP A 241 -14.22 -1.07 -3.91
CA TRP A 241 -13.80 -0.11 -4.92
C TRP A 241 -12.33 0.30 -4.75
N LEU A 242 -11.95 0.74 -3.54
CA LEU A 242 -10.57 1.16 -3.28
C LEU A 242 -9.60 -0.02 -3.32
N ALA A 243 -10.02 -1.22 -2.92
CA ALA A 243 -9.20 -2.42 -3.03
C ALA A 243 -8.89 -2.77 -4.50
N PHE A 244 -9.88 -2.78 -5.38
CA PHE A 244 -9.67 -2.99 -6.82
C PHE A 244 -8.79 -1.91 -7.44
N LEU A 245 -9.04 -0.65 -7.10
CA LEU A 245 -8.23 0.47 -7.56
C LEU A 245 -6.78 0.38 -7.06
N SER A 246 -6.56 -0.13 -5.84
CA SER A 246 -5.22 -0.29 -5.29
C SER A 246 -4.42 -1.40 -5.99
N LEU A 247 -5.09 -2.48 -6.42
CA LEU A 247 -4.48 -3.52 -7.25
C LEU A 247 -4.00 -2.96 -8.57
N SER A 248 -4.76 -2.08 -9.21
CA SER A 248 -4.32 -1.45 -10.45
C SER A 248 -3.20 -0.43 -10.22
N HIS A 249 -3.29 0.47 -9.24
CA HIS A 249 -2.22 1.46 -9.01
C HIS A 249 -0.86 0.82 -8.65
N ILE A 250 -0.83 -0.27 -7.89
CA ILE A 250 0.44 -0.94 -7.55
C ILE A 250 1.19 -1.45 -8.80
N MET A 251 0.51 -1.67 -9.94
CA MET A 251 1.19 -2.00 -11.19
C MET A 251 2.22 -0.93 -11.60
N VAL A 252 1.97 0.34 -11.28
CA VAL A 252 2.87 1.45 -11.61
C VAL A 252 4.23 1.28 -10.92
N SER A 253 4.26 0.83 -9.65
CA SER A 253 5.53 0.59 -8.97
C SER A 253 6.30 -0.56 -9.61
N ILE A 254 5.62 -1.64 -10.02
CA ILE A 254 6.24 -2.78 -10.72
C ILE A 254 6.85 -2.35 -12.05
N LEU A 255 6.14 -1.51 -12.83
CA LEU A 255 6.68 -0.98 -14.08
C LEU A 255 7.92 -0.13 -13.82
N GLY A 256 7.91 0.70 -12.77
CA GLY A 256 9.09 1.44 -12.33
C GLY A 256 10.27 0.54 -11.97
N ILE A 257 10.01 -0.64 -11.37
CA ILE A 257 11.06 -1.61 -11.01
C ILE A 257 11.84 -2.12 -12.23
N TYR A 258 11.14 -2.41 -13.32
CA TYR A 258 11.74 -3.14 -14.45
C TYR A 258 12.10 -2.26 -15.64
N PHE A 259 11.50 -1.07 -15.79
CA PHE A 259 11.67 -0.24 -16.98
C PHE A 259 12.44 1.06 -16.75
N CYS A 260 12.77 1.43 -15.51
CA CYS A 260 13.53 2.65 -15.19
C CYS A 260 14.96 2.33 -14.74
N PRO A 261 15.95 3.20 -15.02
CA PRO A 261 17.32 3.02 -14.56
C PRO A 261 17.50 3.21 -13.04
N GLU A 262 16.73 4.11 -12.41
CA GLU A 262 16.67 4.32 -10.95
C GLU A 262 15.44 3.62 -10.34
N SER A 263 15.29 2.34 -10.67
CA SER A 263 14.04 1.61 -10.50
C SER A 263 13.57 1.41 -9.06
N ALA A 264 14.50 1.12 -8.14
CA ALA A 264 14.16 0.68 -6.80
C ALA A 264 13.70 1.81 -5.87
N THR A 265 14.37 2.95 -5.90
CA THR A 265 14.01 4.12 -5.08
C THR A 265 12.70 4.74 -5.54
N LEU A 266 12.55 4.93 -6.84
CA LEU A 266 11.35 5.55 -7.43
C LEU A 266 10.09 4.72 -7.15
N SER A 267 10.18 3.39 -7.31
CA SER A 267 9.07 2.48 -6.98
C SER A 267 8.75 2.44 -5.49
N ALA A 268 9.75 2.57 -4.60
CA ALA A 268 9.53 2.70 -3.17
C ALA A 268 8.80 4.00 -2.80
N VAL A 269 9.20 5.13 -3.40
CA VAL A 269 8.52 6.43 -3.18
C VAL A 269 7.08 6.38 -3.68
N TYR A 270 6.82 5.75 -4.83
CA TYR A 270 5.45 5.52 -5.31
C TYR A 270 4.63 4.72 -4.29
N CYS A 271 5.21 3.65 -3.75
CA CYS A 271 4.58 2.81 -2.74
C CYS A 271 4.22 3.59 -1.46
N VAL A 272 5.06 4.54 -1.05
CA VAL A 272 4.78 5.47 0.05
C VAL A 272 3.59 6.35 -0.28
N GLY A 273 3.62 7.04 -1.43
CA GLY A 273 2.54 7.92 -1.88
C GLY A 273 1.19 7.19 -1.99
N HIS A 274 1.19 5.99 -2.57
CA HIS A 274 0.03 5.13 -2.62
C HIS A 274 -0.44 4.68 -1.23
N GLY A 275 0.48 4.25 -0.35
CA GLY A 275 0.14 3.77 0.98
C GLY A 275 -0.59 4.84 1.79
N ILE A 276 -0.06 6.07 1.78
CA ILE A 276 -0.64 7.21 2.51
C ILE A 276 -2.00 7.61 1.93
N SER A 277 -2.12 7.72 0.60
CA SER A 277 -3.38 8.10 -0.06
C SER A 277 -4.50 7.07 0.17
N ALA A 278 -4.21 5.77 0.04
CA ALA A 278 -5.16 4.71 0.37
C ALA A 278 -5.55 4.74 1.85
N GLY A 279 -4.58 4.93 2.76
CA GLY A 279 -4.84 5.04 4.20
C GLY A 279 -5.77 6.20 4.55
N MET A 280 -5.58 7.36 3.92
CA MET A 280 -6.46 8.53 4.08
C MET A 280 -7.90 8.22 3.65
N LEU A 281 -8.09 7.59 2.48
CA LEU A 281 -9.43 7.23 2.00
C LEU A 281 -10.10 6.16 2.86
N PHE A 282 -9.38 5.13 3.32
CA PHE A 282 -9.96 4.13 4.24
C PHE A 282 -10.42 4.77 5.55
N TYR A 283 -9.69 5.77 6.06
CA TYR A 283 -10.12 6.52 7.23
C TYR A 283 -11.36 7.39 6.95
N PHE A 284 -11.42 8.04 5.78
CA PHE A 284 -12.63 8.73 5.34
C PHE A 284 -13.83 7.76 5.23
N PHE A 285 -13.63 6.56 4.71
CA PHE A 285 -14.69 5.55 4.60
C PHE A 285 -15.19 5.10 5.96
N MET A 286 -14.29 4.94 6.93
CA MET A 286 -14.67 4.65 8.30
C MET A 286 -15.66 5.69 8.85
N ARG A 287 -15.34 6.98 8.69
CA ARG A 287 -16.20 8.08 9.17
C ARG A 287 -17.50 8.19 8.38
N SER A 288 -17.46 7.98 7.08
CA SER A 288 -18.66 7.95 6.25
C SER A 288 -19.61 6.81 6.66
N TYR A 289 -19.05 5.66 7.06
CA TYR A 289 -19.81 4.51 7.55
C TYR A 289 -20.41 4.77 8.92
N GLU A 290 -19.66 5.38 9.85
CA GLU A 290 -20.20 5.80 11.16
C GLU A 290 -21.37 6.78 11.03
N ALA A 291 -21.36 7.65 10.01
CA ALA A 291 -22.40 8.64 9.79
C ALA A 291 -23.63 8.11 9.02
N THR A 292 -23.44 7.16 8.10
CA THR A 292 -24.51 6.68 7.19
C THR A 292 -25.01 5.28 7.52
N GLY A 293 -24.22 4.46 8.22
CA GLY A 293 -24.48 3.04 8.42
C GLY A 293 -24.36 2.18 7.16
N THR A 294 -23.87 2.72 6.04
CA THR A 294 -23.80 2.00 4.76
C THR A 294 -22.41 2.13 4.11
N ARG A 295 -22.04 1.14 3.30
CA ARG A 295 -20.80 1.15 2.50
C ARG A 295 -21.04 1.55 1.03
N ASN A 296 -22.27 1.90 0.66
CA ASN A 296 -22.63 2.16 -0.73
C ASN A 296 -22.33 3.61 -1.11
N TRP A 297 -21.51 3.80 -2.15
CA TRP A 297 -21.11 5.11 -2.67
C TRP A 297 -22.28 6.04 -2.96
N LEU A 298 -23.35 5.50 -3.57
CA LEU A 298 -24.51 6.29 -3.97
C LEU A 298 -25.22 6.91 -2.76
N LEU A 299 -25.31 6.14 -1.68
CA LEU A 299 -25.95 6.59 -0.43
C LEU A 299 -25.05 7.56 0.33
N ILE A 300 -23.74 7.27 0.38
CA ILE A 300 -22.76 8.12 1.06
C ILE A 300 -22.69 9.50 0.40
N ALA A 301 -22.69 9.58 -0.92
CA ALA A 301 -22.66 10.84 -1.66
C ALA A 301 -23.96 11.64 -1.55
N SER A 302 -25.09 11.00 -1.23
CA SER A 302 -26.36 11.69 -0.98
C SER A 302 -26.52 12.22 0.46
N ASN A 303 -25.61 11.85 1.38
CA ASN A 303 -25.74 12.23 2.78
C ASN A 303 -25.02 13.54 3.10
N ASP A 304 -25.80 14.54 3.50
CA ASP A 304 -25.27 15.85 3.88
C ASP A 304 -24.71 15.94 5.30
N ASN A 305 -24.92 14.91 6.12
CA ASN A 305 -24.52 14.92 7.53
C ASN A 305 -23.02 14.65 7.77
N ILE A 306 -22.23 14.49 6.70
CA ILE A 306 -20.78 14.40 6.80
C ILE A 306 -20.24 15.82 7.01
N GLY A 307 -19.84 16.15 8.24
CA GLY A 307 -19.35 17.49 8.58
C GLY A 307 -18.21 17.96 7.67
N ASN A 308 -18.09 19.28 7.46
CA ASN A 308 -17.18 19.87 6.46
C ASN A 308 -15.73 19.44 6.61
N ALA A 309 -15.27 19.22 7.85
CA ALA A 309 -13.92 18.73 8.09
C ALA A 309 -13.66 17.38 7.40
N TRP A 310 -14.60 16.45 7.51
CA TRP A 310 -14.52 15.13 6.87
C TRP A 310 -14.70 15.20 5.37
N ARG A 311 -15.45 16.19 4.86
CA ARG A 311 -15.53 16.42 3.40
C ARG A 311 -14.18 16.86 2.85
N ILE A 312 -13.50 17.81 3.51
CA ILE A 312 -12.17 18.27 3.08
C ILE A 312 -11.18 17.09 3.05
N THR A 313 -11.21 16.23 4.06
CA THR A 313 -10.30 15.07 4.10
C THR A 313 -10.65 14.04 3.02
N GLY A 314 -11.93 13.82 2.74
CA GLY A 314 -12.39 13.04 1.59
C GLY A 314 -11.91 13.61 0.27
N ILE A 315 -12.07 14.92 0.03
CA ILE A 315 -11.60 15.62 -1.17
C ILE A 315 -10.08 15.41 -1.34
N LEU A 316 -9.29 15.69 -0.31
CA LEU A 316 -7.83 15.49 -0.36
C LEU A 316 -7.48 14.01 -0.62
N GLY A 317 -8.20 13.08 0.00
CA GLY A 317 -8.06 11.64 -0.24
C GLY A 317 -8.30 11.27 -1.70
N PHE A 318 -9.40 11.72 -2.31
CA PHE A 318 -9.70 11.46 -3.71
C PHE A 318 -8.69 12.10 -4.66
N LEU A 319 -8.30 13.35 -4.43
CA LEU A 319 -7.28 14.03 -5.22
C LEU A 319 -5.93 13.31 -5.14
N SER A 320 -5.58 12.78 -3.95
CA SER A 320 -4.33 12.04 -3.74
C SER A 320 -4.30 10.69 -4.48
N VAL A 321 -5.40 9.96 -4.45
CA VAL A 321 -5.54 8.68 -5.17
C VAL A 321 -5.67 8.89 -6.68
N ALA A 322 -6.25 10.01 -7.11
CA ALA A 322 -6.28 10.42 -8.52
C ALA A 322 -4.92 10.89 -9.07
N SER A 323 -3.85 10.81 -8.25
CA SER A 323 -2.51 11.30 -8.59
C SER A 323 -2.51 12.70 -9.20
N LEU A 324 -3.28 13.64 -8.63
CA LEU A 324 -3.23 15.03 -9.08
C LEU A 324 -2.05 15.79 -8.48
N PRO A 325 -1.43 16.75 -9.20
CA PRO A 325 -0.45 17.65 -8.60
C PRO A 325 -1.11 18.36 -7.41
N PRO A 326 -0.53 18.33 -6.21
CA PRO A 326 0.89 18.11 -5.84
C PRO A 326 1.25 16.71 -5.27
N ALA A 327 0.61 15.63 -5.72
CA ALA A 327 0.80 14.29 -5.16
C ALA A 327 2.21 13.68 -5.33
N MET A 328 2.66 12.95 -4.30
CA MET A 328 3.80 12.01 -4.39
C MET A 328 3.67 11.06 -5.58
N THR A 329 2.48 10.48 -5.74
CA THR A 329 2.17 9.52 -6.80
C THR A 329 2.25 10.17 -8.16
N PHE A 330 1.81 11.42 -8.31
CA PHE A 330 1.92 12.18 -9.56
C PHE A 330 3.37 12.39 -9.98
N ILE A 331 4.21 12.85 -9.04
CA ILE A 331 5.61 13.15 -9.35
C ILE A 331 6.37 11.87 -9.71
N THR A 332 6.16 10.81 -8.96
CA THR A 332 6.74 9.50 -9.28
C THR A 332 6.23 8.93 -10.61
N GLU A 333 4.94 9.07 -10.93
CA GLU A 333 4.37 8.69 -12.23
C GLU A 333 5.00 9.45 -13.40
N LEU A 334 5.21 10.76 -13.25
CA LEU A 334 5.90 11.57 -14.25
C LEU A 334 7.36 11.16 -14.43
N TYR A 335 8.09 10.89 -13.35
CA TYR A 335 9.46 10.41 -13.42
C TYR A 335 9.55 9.03 -14.07
N ILE A 336 8.62 8.10 -13.75
CA ILE A 336 8.56 6.78 -14.39
C ILE A 336 8.31 6.95 -15.89
N LEU A 337 7.32 7.75 -16.29
CA LEU A 337 7.04 8.05 -17.70
C LEU A 337 8.27 8.63 -18.43
N GLY A 338 8.92 9.62 -17.82
CA GLY A 338 10.04 10.34 -18.45
C GLY A 338 11.35 9.55 -18.51
N SER A 339 11.61 8.67 -17.56
CA SER A 339 12.86 7.88 -17.46
C SER A 339 12.75 6.46 -18.02
N SER A 340 11.54 5.98 -18.32
CA SER A 340 11.34 4.62 -18.79
C SER A 340 12.00 4.37 -20.15
N GLN A 341 12.66 3.21 -20.28
CA GLN A 341 13.27 2.77 -21.55
C GLN A 341 12.26 2.03 -22.46
N LEU A 342 10.98 2.36 -22.34
CA LEU A 342 9.90 1.72 -23.08
C LEU A 342 9.83 2.19 -24.54
N SER A 343 9.31 1.33 -25.42
CA SER A 343 8.96 1.75 -26.79
C SER A 343 7.85 2.81 -26.78
N PHE A 344 7.80 3.66 -27.81
CA PHE A 344 6.79 4.73 -27.91
C PHE A 344 5.35 4.22 -27.74
N VAL A 345 5.02 3.05 -28.30
CA VAL A 345 3.68 2.45 -28.18
C VAL A 345 3.35 2.09 -26.73
N LEU A 346 4.30 1.49 -26.01
CA LEU A 346 4.12 1.14 -24.60
C LEU A 346 4.04 2.38 -23.71
N LEU A 347 4.79 3.44 -24.05
CA LEU A 347 4.70 4.72 -23.35
C LEU A 347 3.32 5.36 -23.50
N VAL A 348 2.74 5.34 -24.71
CA VAL A 348 1.36 5.80 -24.94
C VAL A 348 0.38 4.94 -24.13
N GLY A 349 0.54 3.61 -24.13
CA GLY A 349 -0.27 2.70 -23.32
C GLY A 349 -0.21 3.04 -21.82
N LEU A 350 1.00 3.30 -21.30
CA LEU A 350 1.21 3.71 -19.90
C LEU A 350 0.57 5.08 -19.60
N SER A 351 0.66 6.04 -20.53
CA SER A 351 0.03 7.36 -20.34
C SER A 351 -1.51 7.27 -20.25
N LEU A 352 -2.12 6.42 -21.09
CA LEU A 352 -3.57 6.16 -21.03
C LEU A 352 -3.96 5.43 -19.75
N TYR A 353 -3.12 4.49 -19.30
CA TYR A 353 -3.30 3.76 -18.05
C TYR A 353 -3.36 4.70 -16.85
N LEU A 354 -2.38 5.61 -16.74
CA LEU A 354 -2.32 6.61 -15.67
C LEU A 354 -3.50 7.59 -15.74
N PHE A 355 -3.89 8.01 -16.94
CA PHE A 355 -5.07 8.85 -17.16
C PHE A 355 -6.35 8.19 -16.63
N ILE A 356 -6.59 6.91 -16.97
CA ILE A 356 -7.77 6.16 -16.48
C ILE A 356 -7.73 6.05 -14.94
N GLY A 357 -6.55 5.79 -14.37
CA GLY A 357 -6.35 5.75 -12.93
C GLY A 357 -6.76 7.03 -12.21
N GLY A 358 -6.49 8.20 -12.81
CA GLY A 358 -6.89 9.50 -12.26
C GLY A 358 -8.37 9.85 -12.47
N VAL A 359 -8.96 9.50 -13.61
CA VAL A 359 -10.36 9.85 -13.94
C VAL A 359 -11.36 9.17 -13.00
N LEU A 360 -11.08 7.93 -12.61
CA LEU A 360 -11.96 7.11 -11.76
C LEU A 360 -12.29 7.75 -10.40
N PRO A 361 -11.30 8.08 -9.55
CA PRO A 361 -11.56 8.77 -8.29
C PRO A 361 -12.17 10.17 -8.49
N LEU A 362 -11.83 10.86 -9.58
CA LEU A 362 -12.37 12.19 -9.88
C LEU A 362 -13.86 12.18 -10.24
N LEU A 363 -14.33 11.16 -10.97
CA LEU A 363 -15.74 10.99 -11.24
C LEU A 363 -16.54 10.80 -9.94
N LEU A 364 -16.04 9.96 -9.03
CA LEU A 364 -16.67 9.79 -7.72
C LEU A 364 -16.62 11.06 -6.86
N LEU A 365 -15.49 11.78 -6.89
CA LEU A 365 -15.36 13.07 -6.22
C LEU A 365 -16.40 14.07 -6.76
N SER A 366 -16.59 14.13 -8.09
CA SER A 366 -17.57 15.03 -8.71
C SER A 366 -19.00 14.72 -8.25
N TYR A 367 -19.34 13.44 -8.15
CA TYR A 367 -20.64 12.98 -7.65
C TYR A 367 -20.84 13.33 -6.17
N PHE A 368 -19.80 13.16 -5.36
CA PHE A 368 -19.80 13.53 -3.95
C PHE A 368 -19.99 15.03 -3.73
N LEU A 369 -19.39 15.88 -4.59
CA LEU A 369 -19.50 17.33 -4.48
C LEU A 369 -20.84 17.87 -4.99
N CYS A 370 -21.37 17.35 -6.10
CA CYS A 370 -22.59 17.88 -6.72
C CYS A 370 -23.84 17.71 -5.85
N ASN A 371 -23.90 16.66 -5.04
CA ASN A 371 -25.09 16.35 -4.25
C ASN A 371 -25.10 17.01 -2.86
N SER A 372 -24.08 17.79 -2.53
CA SER A 372 -23.87 18.23 -1.15
C SER A 372 -24.43 19.64 -0.88
N THR A 373 -25.48 19.74 -0.07
CA THR A 373 -25.91 21.03 0.50
C THR A 373 -25.14 21.31 1.80
N VAL A 374 -24.74 22.56 2.01
CA VAL A 374 -23.74 22.95 3.01
C VAL A 374 -24.32 22.87 4.43
N SER A 375 -23.77 21.98 5.27
CA SER A 375 -24.05 21.91 6.71
C SER A 375 -22.92 22.56 7.54
N GLN A 376 -23.27 23.18 8.67
CA GLN A 376 -22.37 23.99 9.50
C GLN A 376 -21.40 23.13 10.34
N LEU A 377 -20.19 23.64 10.59
CA LEU A 377 -19.20 23.00 11.47
C LEU A 377 -19.60 23.15 12.93
N SER A 378 -19.87 22.04 13.62
CA SER A 378 -19.92 22.00 15.08
C SER A 378 -19.15 20.80 15.62
N GLY A 379 -17.97 21.04 16.20
CA GLY A 379 -17.25 20.06 17.03
C GLY A 379 -15.73 20.31 17.12
N GLU A 380 -15.23 20.60 18.33
CA GLU A 380 -13.78 20.77 18.60
C GLU A 380 -12.96 19.51 18.30
N THR A 381 -13.54 18.32 18.43
CA THR A 381 -12.89 17.04 18.08
C THR A 381 -12.63 16.89 16.58
N GLN A 382 -13.46 17.54 15.73
CA GLN A 382 -13.29 17.51 14.27
C GLN A 382 -12.10 18.36 13.81
N ILE A 383 -11.80 19.45 14.54
CA ILE A 383 -10.69 20.36 14.21
C ILE A 383 -9.35 19.66 14.46
N CYS A 384 -9.20 18.96 15.60
CA CYS A 384 -7.99 18.19 15.90
C CYS A 384 -7.74 17.08 14.87
N THR A 385 -8.78 16.35 14.44
CA THR A 385 -8.64 15.34 13.38
C THR A 385 -8.28 15.95 12.03
N LEU A 386 -8.83 17.11 11.70
CA LEU A 386 -8.55 17.82 10.45
C LEU A 386 -7.11 18.34 10.39
N VAL A 387 -6.62 18.95 11.47
CA VAL A 387 -5.25 19.49 11.54
C VAL A 387 -4.20 18.40 11.31
N VAL A 388 -4.43 17.19 11.81
CA VAL A 388 -3.49 16.09 11.63
C VAL A 388 -3.63 15.41 10.27
N ILE A 389 -4.83 15.33 9.69
CA ILE A 389 -4.96 14.85 8.31
C ILE A 389 -4.32 15.86 7.35
N LEU A 390 -4.46 17.16 7.63
CA LEU A 390 -3.72 18.20 6.94
C LEU A 390 -2.22 18.10 7.19
N SER A 391 -1.75 17.72 8.38
CA SER A 391 -0.33 17.51 8.61
C SER A 391 0.21 16.28 7.87
N LEU A 392 -0.54 15.18 7.81
CA LEU A 392 -0.25 14.02 6.96
C LEU A 392 -0.23 14.41 5.47
N TYR A 393 -1.15 15.29 5.05
CA TYR A 393 -1.18 15.83 3.70
C TYR A 393 0.00 16.76 3.42
N ILE A 394 0.47 17.54 4.40
CA ILE A 394 1.67 18.37 4.29
C ILE A 394 2.93 17.49 4.16
N VAL A 395 3.01 16.38 4.92
CA VAL A 395 4.10 15.38 4.75
C VAL A 395 4.06 14.79 3.35
N TRP A 396 2.87 14.44 2.88
CA TRP A 396 2.62 13.91 1.53
C TRP A 396 2.90 14.95 0.43
N PHE A 397 2.66 16.24 0.68
CA PHE A 397 2.96 17.34 -0.24
C PHE A 397 4.46 17.58 -0.37
N LEU A 398 5.15 17.66 0.77
CA LEU A 398 6.56 18.02 0.83
C LEU A 398 7.48 16.92 0.29
N GLY A 399 7.10 15.64 0.42
CA GLY A 399 7.88 14.56 -0.19
C GLY A 399 7.86 14.57 -1.72
N GLY A 400 6.91 15.29 -2.34
CA GLY A 400 6.71 15.28 -3.78
C GLY A 400 7.45 16.40 -4.49
N ILE A 401 7.68 17.51 -3.79
CA ILE A 401 8.28 18.74 -4.33
C ILE A 401 9.81 18.72 -4.25
N ILE A 402 10.39 17.68 -3.63
CA ILE A 402 11.81 17.50 -3.37
C ILE A 402 12.19 16.12 -3.91
#